data_AF-A0A1H2SP09-F1
#
_entry.id   AF-A0A1H2SP09-F1
#
_cell.length_a   1.000
_cell.length_b   1.000
_cell.length_c   1.000
_cell.angle_alpha   90.00
_cell.angle_beta   90.00
_cell.angle_gamma   90.00
#
_symmetry.space_group_name_H-M   'P 1'
#
loop_
_entity.id
_entity.type
_entity.pdbx_description
1 polymer ?
#
loop_
_entity_poly.entity_id
_entity_poly.type
_entity_poly.pdbx_seq_one_letter_code
_entity_poly.pdbx_strand_id
1 'polypeptide(L)'
;MNSGDYTYIWQANDWLSWRYDLAALAGPMADVSRALGLLLGRLADVGMARRDRASLGALTADVVKTSEIEGEQLDVESVRSSIARRLGVDIGAPAPVDRHVEGMVEMVLDATADCHAPVSRVRLFGWHAALFPAGCSGLFKMKVGCSPGPSL
;
A
#
# COMPACT_ATOMS: atom_id res chain seq x y z
N MET A 1 25.88 4.36 -1.57
CA MET A 1 25.73 5.69 -0.95
C MET A 1 26.21 5.58 0.48
N ASN A 2 27.33 6.22 0.82
CA ASN A 2 27.67 6.44 2.24
C ASN A 2 26.90 7.69 2.64
N SER A 3 25.75 7.52 3.29
CA SER A 3 25.12 8.60 4.02
C SER A 3 26.03 8.94 5.20
N GLY A 4 27.00 9.83 5.02
CA GLY A 4 27.67 10.44 6.18
C GLY A 4 26.62 11.01 7.12
N ASP A 5 26.82 10.89 8.44
CA ASP A 5 26.09 11.43 9.61
C ASP A 5 24.56 11.68 9.59
N TYR A 6 23.82 11.39 8.53
CA TYR A 6 22.39 11.62 8.41
C TYR A 6 21.61 10.41 8.96
N THR A 7 20.71 10.68 9.90
CA THR A 7 19.80 9.67 10.47
C THR A 7 18.75 9.21 9.44
N TYR A 8 18.34 10.10 8.55
CA TYR A 8 17.30 9.82 7.55
C TYR A 8 17.69 10.29 6.15
N ILE A 9 17.27 9.52 5.15
CA ILE A 9 17.59 9.77 3.74
C ILE A 9 17.13 11.16 3.24
N TRP A 10 16.03 11.70 3.79
CA TRP A 10 15.49 13.01 3.41
C TRP A 10 16.32 14.21 3.91
N GLN A 11 17.29 13.95 4.78
CA GLN A 11 18.21 14.98 5.29
C GLN A 11 19.40 15.21 4.37
N ALA A 12 19.63 14.31 3.40
CA ALA A 12 20.71 14.45 2.44
C ALA A 12 20.47 15.70 1.55
N ASN A 13 21.51 16.50 1.34
CA ASN A 13 21.40 17.73 0.54
C ASN A 13 21.05 17.47 -0.93
N ASP A 14 21.33 16.28 -1.44
CA ASP A 14 20.97 15.81 -2.78
C ASP A 14 19.65 15.04 -2.80
N TRP A 15 18.84 15.14 -1.75
CA TRP A 15 17.48 14.61 -1.71
C TRP A 15 16.67 15.13 -2.92
N LEU A 16 16.01 14.19 -3.62
CA LEU A 16 15.40 14.30 -4.97
C LEU A 16 16.35 14.18 -6.17
N SER A 17 17.66 14.40 -6.02
CA SER A 17 18.66 14.33 -7.10
C SER A 17 19.50 13.06 -7.01
N TRP A 18 18.83 11.91 -6.97
CA TRP A 18 19.45 10.61 -6.77
C TRP A 18 20.46 10.25 -7.86
N ARG A 19 21.62 9.74 -7.43
CA ARG A 19 22.62 9.13 -8.30
C ARG A 19 22.72 7.66 -7.94
N TYR A 20 22.63 6.79 -8.95
CA TYR A 20 22.73 5.34 -8.77
C TYR A 20 23.78 4.75 -9.71
N ASP A 21 24.40 3.67 -9.26
CA ASP A 21 25.34 2.90 -10.08
C ASP A 21 24.56 1.84 -10.86
N LEU A 22 24.42 2.08 -12.17
CA LEU A 22 23.77 1.15 -13.09
C LEU A 22 24.45 -0.23 -13.13
N ALA A 23 25.78 -0.28 -13.04
CA ALA A 23 26.49 -1.56 -13.10
C ALA A 23 26.19 -2.41 -11.84
N ALA A 24 26.09 -1.76 -10.68
CA ALA A 24 25.69 -2.42 -9.45
C ALA A 24 24.22 -2.87 -9.46
N LEU A 25 23.32 -2.13 -10.12
CA LEU A 25 21.89 -2.45 -10.19
C LEU A 25 21.52 -3.46 -11.28
N ALA A 26 22.34 -3.60 -12.33
CA ALA A 26 22.01 -4.41 -13.50
C ALA A 26 21.68 -5.87 -13.14
N GLY A 27 22.48 -6.51 -12.28
CA GLY A 27 22.26 -7.88 -11.82
C GLY A 27 20.92 -8.05 -11.06
N PRO A 28 20.71 -7.32 -9.95
CA PRO A 28 19.45 -7.35 -9.21
C PRO A 28 18.22 -7.02 -10.06
N MET A 29 18.31 -6.04 -10.95
CA MET A 29 17.20 -5.68 -11.85
C MET A 29 16.87 -6.84 -12.81
N ALA A 30 17.87 -7.50 -13.37
CA ALA A 30 17.66 -8.66 -14.24
C ALA A 30 17.00 -9.83 -13.49
N ASP A 31 17.41 -10.09 -12.24
CA ASP A 31 16.81 -11.11 -11.40
C ASP A 31 15.34 -10.79 -11.08
N VAL A 32 15.02 -9.54 -10.74
CA VAL A 32 13.64 -9.08 -10.51
C VAL A 32 12.80 -9.20 -11.79
N SER A 33 13.30 -8.74 -12.94
CA SER A 33 12.60 -8.86 -14.21
C SER A 33 12.31 -10.31 -14.58
N ARG A 34 13.27 -11.22 -14.36
CA ARG A 34 13.08 -12.66 -14.59
C ARG A 34 12.02 -13.25 -13.65
N ALA A 35 12.08 -12.92 -12.36
CA ALA A 35 11.10 -13.39 -11.38
C ALA A 35 9.68 -12.90 -11.70
N LEU A 36 9.54 -11.62 -12.07
CA LEU A 36 8.28 -11.04 -12.50
C LEU A 36 7.73 -11.73 -13.76
N GLY A 37 8.58 -11.98 -14.75
CA GLY A 37 8.19 -12.70 -15.96
C GLY A 37 7.69 -14.12 -15.68
N LEU A 38 8.37 -14.86 -14.80
CA LEU A 38 7.94 -16.20 -14.39
C LEU A 38 6.60 -16.17 -13.64
N LEU A 39 6.39 -15.19 -12.77
CA LEU A 39 5.13 -15.01 -12.05
C LEU A 39 3.98 -14.71 -13.01
N LEU A 40 4.16 -13.75 -13.91
CA LEU A 40 3.17 -13.37 -14.92
C LEU A 40 2.83 -14.53 -15.85
N GLY A 41 3.84 -15.29 -16.29
CA GLY A 41 3.65 -16.49 -17.10
C GLY A 41 2.80 -17.54 -16.38
N ARG A 42 3.14 -17.84 -15.12
CA ARG A 42 2.33 -18.76 -14.30
C ARG A 42 0.90 -18.26 -14.13
N LEU A 43 0.72 -16.97 -13.84
CA LEU A 43 -0.61 -16.37 -13.71
C LEU A 43 -1.41 -16.46 -15.00
N ALA A 44 -0.79 -16.25 -16.17
CA ALA A 44 -1.46 -16.40 -17.47
C ALA A 44 -2.06 -17.80 -17.67
N ASP A 45 -1.39 -18.84 -17.16
CA ASP A 45 -1.85 -20.23 -17.28
C ASP A 45 -2.94 -20.61 -16.25
N VAL A 46 -3.11 -19.84 -15.17
CA VAL A 46 -4.14 -20.13 -14.16
C VAL A 46 -5.46 -19.43 -14.51
N GLY A 47 -6.59 -20.15 -14.42
CA GLY A 47 -7.92 -19.55 -14.64
C GLY A 47 -8.25 -18.40 -13.66
N MET A 48 -9.15 -17.50 -14.07
CA MET A 48 -9.51 -16.26 -13.33
C MET A 48 -9.79 -16.50 -11.84
N ALA A 49 -10.64 -17.47 -11.50
CA ALA A 49 -11.00 -17.76 -10.10
C ALA A 49 -9.82 -18.14 -9.19
N ARG A 50 -8.70 -18.64 -9.75
CA ARG A 50 -7.48 -18.93 -8.98
C ARG A 50 -6.58 -17.70 -8.88
N ARG A 51 -6.57 -16.84 -9.90
CA ARG A 51 -5.90 -15.52 -9.82
C ARG A 51 -6.56 -14.66 -8.74
N ASP A 52 -7.89 -14.58 -8.72
CA ASP A 52 -8.59 -13.74 -7.74
C ASP A 52 -8.34 -14.20 -6.30
N ARG A 53 -8.26 -15.52 -6.07
CA ARG A 53 -7.86 -16.06 -4.76
C ARG A 53 -6.40 -15.76 -4.41
N ALA A 54 -5.50 -15.81 -5.38
CA ALA A 54 -4.10 -15.45 -5.17
C ALA A 54 -3.96 -13.96 -4.84
N SER A 55 -4.66 -13.09 -5.58
CA SER A 55 -4.72 -11.65 -5.32
C SER A 55 -5.32 -11.33 -3.95
N LEU A 56 -6.43 -12.00 -3.59
CA LEU A 56 -7.02 -11.87 -2.25
C LEU A 56 -6.02 -12.21 -1.15
N GLY A 57 -5.29 -13.32 -1.31
CA GLY A 57 -4.27 -13.73 -0.33
C GLY A 57 -3.11 -12.74 -0.25
N ALA A 58 -2.58 -12.30 -1.39
CA ALA A 58 -1.47 -11.36 -1.46
C ALA A 58 -1.83 -10.00 -0.83
N LEU A 59 -2.97 -9.42 -1.20
CA LEU A 59 -3.42 -8.13 -0.67
C LEU A 59 -3.77 -8.21 0.82
N THR A 60 -4.34 -9.34 1.28
CA THR A 60 -4.59 -9.55 2.72
C THR A 60 -3.27 -9.54 3.48
N ALA A 61 -2.26 -10.24 2.97
CA ALA A 61 -0.94 -10.28 3.58
C ALA A 61 -0.27 -8.90 3.58
N ASP A 62 -0.33 -8.17 2.47
CA ASP A 62 0.23 -6.82 2.37
C ASP A 62 -0.38 -5.90 3.41
N VAL A 63 -1.72 -5.79 3.48
CA VAL A 63 -2.40 -4.92 4.45
C VAL A 63 -2.03 -5.28 5.88
N VAL A 64 -2.07 -6.57 6.25
CA VAL A 64 -1.74 -7.00 7.62
C VAL A 64 -0.29 -6.70 7.95
N LYS A 65 0.65 -6.98 7.03
CA LYS A 65 2.08 -6.84 7.28
C LYS A 65 2.55 -5.39 7.27
N THR A 66 1.98 -4.54 6.44
CA THR A 66 2.29 -3.10 6.48
C THR A 66 1.75 -2.47 7.76
N SER A 67 0.55 -2.84 8.20
CA SER A 67 -0.01 -2.39 9.48
C SER A 67 0.81 -2.85 10.68
N GLU A 68 1.30 -4.10 10.69
CA GLU A 68 2.17 -4.61 11.76
C GLU A 68 3.47 -3.81 11.91
N ILE A 69 4.03 -3.30 10.80
CA ILE A 69 5.22 -2.43 10.82
C ILE A 69 4.94 -1.11 11.56
N GLU A 70 3.74 -0.57 11.40
CA GLU A 70 3.26 0.64 12.08
C GLU A 70 2.78 0.36 13.52
N GLY A 71 2.88 -0.88 13.99
CA GLY A 71 2.45 -1.32 15.32
C GLY A 71 0.94 -1.59 15.43
N GLU A 72 0.21 -1.59 14.30
CA GLU A 72 -1.21 -1.91 14.26
C GLU A 72 -1.44 -3.41 14.06
N GLN A 73 -2.27 -4.01 14.91
CA GLN A 73 -2.69 -5.41 14.76
C GLN A 73 -4.14 -5.44 14.25
N LEU A 74 -4.31 -5.85 13.00
CA LEU A 74 -5.61 -5.97 12.37
C LEU A 74 -6.13 -7.41 12.44
N ASP A 75 -7.45 -7.55 12.55
CA ASP A 75 -8.09 -8.84 12.39
C ASP A 75 -7.98 -9.29 10.92
N VAL A 76 -7.25 -10.38 10.70
CA VAL A 76 -6.99 -10.94 9.38
C VAL A 76 -8.28 -11.34 8.67
N GLU A 77 -9.28 -11.81 9.41
CA GLU A 77 -10.57 -12.22 8.84
C GLU A 77 -11.36 -11.00 8.34
N SER A 78 -11.40 -9.92 9.12
CA SER A 78 -11.98 -8.64 8.70
C SER A 78 -11.29 -8.06 7.47
N VAL A 79 -9.95 -8.03 7.44
CA VAL A 79 -9.16 -7.54 6.28
C VAL A 79 -9.47 -8.36 5.03
N ARG A 80 -9.39 -9.70 5.14
CA ARG A 80 -9.70 -10.60 4.04
C ARG A 80 -11.14 -10.42 3.56
N SER A 81 -12.10 -10.29 4.47
CA SER A 81 -13.50 -10.06 4.11
C SER A 81 -13.71 -8.73 3.37
N SER A 82 -13.00 -7.68 3.78
CA SER A 82 -13.06 -6.37 3.15
C SER A 82 -12.51 -6.37 1.72
N ILE A 83 -11.37 -7.03 1.51
CA ILE A 83 -10.75 -7.18 0.19
C ILE A 83 -11.60 -8.07 -0.72
N ALA A 84 -12.11 -9.19 -0.20
CA ALA A 84 -12.94 -10.12 -0.97
C ALA A 84 -14.19 -9.44 -1.56
N ARG A 85 -14.88 -8.60 -0.77
CA ARG A 85 -16.02 -7.80 -1.23
C ARG A 85 -15.67 -6.88 -2.41
N ARG A 86 -14.50 -6.23 -2.36
CA ARG A 86 -14.06 -5.30 -3.42
C ARG A 86 -13.55 -6.01 -4.68
N LEU A 87 -12.96 -7.20 -4.52
CA LEU A 87 -12.54 -8.04 -5.64
C LEU A 87 -13.68 -8.87 -6.24
N GLY A 88 -14.88 -8.87 -5.64
CA GLY A 88 -16.00 -9.71 -6.08
C GLY A 88 -15.78 -11.20 -5.84
N VAL A 89 -14.91 -11.57 -4.89
CA VAL A 89 -14.61 -12.97 -4.54
C VAL A 89 -15.57 -13.44 -3.47
N ASP A 90 -16.32 -14.50 -3.76
CA ASP A 90 -17.16 -15.13 -2.75
C ASP A 90 -16.32 -15.90 -1.74
N ILE A 91 -16.48 -15.55 -0.46
CA ILE A 91 -15.82 -16.19 0.69
C ILE A 91 -16.84 -16.79 1.67
N GLY A 92 -18.12 -16.82 1.32
CA GLY A 92 -19.19 -17.25 2.20
C GLY A 92 -19.63 -16.16 3.17
N ALA A 93 -19.53 -16.42 4.48
CA ALA A 93 -20.03 -15.51 5.51
C ALA A 93 -19.09 -14.28 5.67
N PRO A 94 -19.59 -13.05 5.53
CA PRO A 94 -18.77 -11.86 5.73
C PRO A 94 -18.51 -11.60 7.22
N ALA A 95 -17.28 -11.16 7.52
CA ALA A 95 -16.92 -10.71 8.86
C ALA A 95 -17.55 -9.33 9.17
N PRO A 96 -17.69 -8.97 10.45
CA PRO A 96 -18.11 -7.63 10.87
C PRO A 96 -17.26 -6.53 10.21
N VAL A 97 -17.92 -5.43 9.84
CA VAL A 97 -17.27 -4.28 9.20
C VAL A 97 -16.57 -3.44 10.26
N ASP A 98 -15.24 -3.32 10.13
CA ASP A 98 -14.43 -2.36 10.88
C ASP A 98 -14.06 -1.19 9.96
N ARG A 99 -14.47 0.03 10.32
CA ARG A 99 -14.23 1.23 9.51
C ARG A 99 -12.75 1.57 9.36
N HIS A 100 -11.92 1.24 10.34
CA HIS A 100 -10.47 1.44 10.27
C HIS A 100 -9.86 0.51 9.23
N VAL A 101 -10.25 -0.77 9.26
CA VAL A 101 -9.86 -1.78 8.25
C VAL A 101 -10.34 -1.37 6.86
N GLU A 102 -11.58 -0.91 6.72
CA GLU A 102 -12.14 -0.46 5.45
C GLU A 102 -11.32 0.67 4.82
N GLY A 103 -10.90 1.65 5.62
CA GLY A 103 -10.10 2.78 5.15
C GLY A 103 -8.70 2.37 4.66
N MET A 104 -8.04 1.48 5.40
CA MET A 104 -6.75 0.92 4.96
C MET A 104 -6.88 0.10 3.69
N VAL A 105 -7.88 -0.78 3.61
CA VAL A 105 -8.11 -1.63 2.44
C VAL A 105 -8.43 -0.79 1.21
N GLU A 106 -9.25 0.26 1.35
CA GLU A 106 -9.56 1.19 0.25
C GLU A 106 -8.30 1.91 -0.25
N MET A 107 -7.48 2.44 0.66
CA MET A 107 -6.22 3.11 0.31
C MET A 107 -5.24 2.17 -0.39
N VAL A 108 -5.04 0.95 0.12
CA VAL A 108 -4.12 -0.04 -0.48
C VAL A 108 -4.61 -0.48 -1.86
N LEU A 109 -5.91 -0.69 -2.03
CA LEU A 109 -6.48 -1.05 -3.33
C LEU A 109 -6.37 0.08 -4.34
N ASP A 110 -6.64 1.33 -3.95
CA ASP A 110 -6.41 2.49 -4.83
C ASP A 110 -4.92 2.61 -5.20
N ALA A 111 -4.01 2.48 -4.24
CA ALA A 111 -2.57 2.57 -4.49
C ALA A 111 -2.05 1.48 -5.43
N THR A 112 -2.61 0.26 -5.34
CA THR A 112 -2.18 -0.89 -6.15
C THR A 112 -2.84 -0.90 -7.54
N ALA A 113 -4.15 -0.64 -7.63
CA ALA A 113 -4.88 -0.63 -8.89
C ALA A 113 -4.51 0.57 -9.77
N ASP A 114 -4.38 1.75 -9.15
CA ASP A 114 -4.08 3.01 -9.84
C ASP A 114 -2.62 3.45 -9.60
N CYS A 115 -1.69 2.49 -9.54
CA CYS A 115 -0.28 2.74 -9.25
C CYS A 115 0.42 3.62 -10.31
N HIS A 116 -0.10 3.66 -11.54
CA HIS A 116 0.41 4.52 -12.61
C HIS A 116 -0.13 5.94 -12.57
N ALA A 117 -1.21 6.19 -11.81
CA ALA A 117 -1.77 7.53 -11.68
C ALA A 117 -0.88 8.39 -10.76
N PRO A 118 -0.68 9.68 -11.09
CA PRO A 118 0.13 10.56 -10.26
C PRO A 118 -0.47 10.71 -8.86
N VAL A 119 0.38 10.76 -7.84
CA VAL A 119 -0.04 11.04 -6.46
C VAL A 119 -0.32 12.54 -6.34
N SER A 120 -1.56 12.93 -6.63
CA SER A 120 -2.03 14.30 -6.45
C SER A 120 -2.26 14.62 -4.97
N ARG A 121 -2.29 15.92 -4.62
CA ARG A 121 -2.64 16.36 -3.25
C ARG A 121 -4.01 15.82 -2.82
N VAL A 122 -4.99 15.81 -3.72
CA VAL A 122 -6.34 15.31 -3.46
C VAL A 122 -6.29 13.81 -3.13
N ARG A 123 -5.56 13.02 -3.92
CA ARG A 123 -5.40 11.58 -3.70
C ARG A 123 -4.69 11.30 -2.37
N LEU A 124 -3.59 11.99 -2.09
CA LEU A 124 -2.85 11.87 -0.84
C LEU A 124 -3.71 12.20 0.38
N PHE A 125 -4.51 13.27 0.31
CA PHE A 125 -5.42 13.65 1.40
C PHE A 125 -6.61 12.70 1.53
N GLY A 126 -7.09 12.13 0.42
CA GLY A 126 -8.09 11.05 0.44
C GLY A 126 -7.57 9.83 1.18
N TRP A 127 -6.35 9.38 0.87
CA TRP A 127 -5.68 8.29 1.59
C TRP A 127 -5.52 8.59 3.08
N HIS A 128 -5.05 9.80 3.42
CA HIS A 128 -4.95 10.21 4.82
C HIS A 128 -6.32 10.25 5.51
N ALA A 129 -7.39 10.65 4.82
CA ALA A 129 -8.72 10.63 5.39
C ALA A 129 -9.26 9.21 5.62
N ALA A 130 -8.99 8.31 4.70
CA ALA A 130 -9.34 6.90 4.81
C ALA A 130 -8.65 6.24 6.02
N LEU A 131 -7.38 6.56 6.27
CA LEU A 131 -6.62 6.03 7.41
C LEU A 131 -7.09 6.56 8.78
N PHE A 132 -7.71 7.74 8.82
CA PHE A 132 -8.16 8.37 10.08
C PHE A 132 -9.64 8.76 10.02
N PRO A 133 -10.56 7.79 9.87
CA PRO A 133 -11.97 8.06 9.61
C PRO A 133 -12.68 8.74 10.80
N ALA A 134 -12.13 8.62 12.01
CA ALA A 134 -12.62 9.29 13.21
C ALA A 134 -12.10 10.72 13.40
N GLY A 135 -11.17 11.20 12.55
CA GLY A 135 -10.56 12.52 12.74
C GLY A 135 -9.57 12.61 13.91
N CYS A 136 -9.18 11.46 14.47
CA CYS A 136 -8.29 11.35 15.63
C CYS A 136 -7.27 10.24 15.38
N SER A 137 -6.09 10.34 16.00
CA SER A 137 -5.27 9.16 16.27
C SER A 137 -5.09 8.99 17.78
N GLY A 138 -5.58 7.85 18.27
CA GLY A 138 -5.82 7.66 19.70
C GLY A 138 -6.78 8.71 20.28
N LEU A 139 -6.38 9.34 21.38
CA LEU A 139 -7.15 10.38 22.07
C LEU A 139 -6.93 11.79 21.48
N PHE A 140 -6.03 11.94 20.52
CA PHE A 140 -5.65 13.24 19.98
C PHE A 140 -6.41 13.53 18.69
N LYS A 141 -7.15 14.65 18.70
CA LYS A 141 -7.84 15.16 17.51
C LYS A 141 -6.81 15.64 16.49
N MET A 142 -6.94 15.22 15.24
CA MET A 142 -6.01 15.55 14.16
C MET A 142 -6.71 16.27 13.02
N LYS A 143 -5.97 17.12 12.31
CA LYS A 143 -6.45 17.74 11.08
C LYS A 143 -6.28 16.72 9.95
N VAL A 144 -7.32 15.95 9.69
CA VAL A 144 -7.32 14.87 8.71
C VAL A 144 -7.62 15.41 7.30
N GLY A 145 -6.85 14.98 6.30
CA GLY A 145 -7.15 15.21 4.88
C GLY A 145 -7.12 16.68 4.43
N CYS A 146 -6.35 17.55 5.08
CA CYS A 146 -6.33 18.98 4.74
C CYS A 146 -4.97 19.45 4.21
N SER A 147 -5.00 20.24 3.14
CA SER A 147 -3.90 21.14 2.80
C SER A 147 -3.78 22.22 3.90
N PRO A 148 -2.58 22.68 4.28
CA PRO A 148 -2.44 24.05 4.75
C PRO A 148 -3.02 24.92 3.62
N GLY A 149 -3.98 25.79 3.92
CA GLY A 149 -4.48 26.74 2.92
C GLY A 149 -3.31 27.58 2.37
N PRO A 150 -3.44 28.19 1.18
CA PRO A 150 -2.42 29.10 0.70
C PRO A 150 -2.24 30.19 1.77
N SER A 151 -1.08 30.21 2.42
CA SER A 151 -0.63 31.38 3.17
C SER A 151 -0.53 32.52 2.16
N LEU A 152 -1.43 33.49 2.32
CA LEU A 152 -1.45 34.78 1.61
C LEU A 152 -0.13 35.52 1.79
#